data_AF-S4Y3L3-F1
#
_entry.id   AF-S4Y3L3-F1
#
_cell.length_a   1.000
_cell.length_b   1.000
_cell.length_c   1.000
_cell.angle_alpha   90.00
_cell.angle_beta   90.00
_cell.angle_gamma   90.00
#
_symmetry.space_group_name_H-M   'P 1'
#
loop_
_entity.id
_entity.type
_entity.pdbx_description
1 polymer ?
#
loop_
_entity_poly.entity_id
_entity_poly.type
_entity_poly.pdbx_seq_one_letter_code
_entity_poly.pdbx_strand_id
1 'polypeptide(L)'
;MNELVRQLAMPLLVWEPCRNTDYAHTGLAILARKERFASLHLVTKYPDSSFSRPRFIVARCVLGERSEPFFFIVNHWRSRVEVGQSRAAEAETDRVHTAEALSTWLAQNGADTCAIVVGDFNAEPFEKPFGKPGLQAGRYFRPLVYPRLYNTARRFITEPDYCEVAVARGAAYRASRARTTLDYYDKERPVSVVFDQLLVTERAIAGGPVVLQEGTIEYAFNTIGHHLPDGDRRPTRWSFIGRVARGASDHFPLTAKFLVRTEAGHGQGRAEEEGRRAAERRGGG
;
A
#
# COMPACT_ATOMS: atom_id res chain seq x y z
N MET A 1 11.13 -19.55 -28.90
CA MET A 1 10.26 -18.78 -27.99
C MET A 1 9.58 -19.79 -27.07
N ASN A 2 10.02 -19.90 -25.82
CA ASN A 2 9.75 -21.03 -24.92
C ASN A 2 8.25 -21.24 -24.66
N GLU A 3 7.81 -22.50 -24.60
CA GLU A 3 6.46 -22.91 -24.15
C GLU A 3 6.07 -22.31 -22.79
N LEU A 4 7.06 -21.98 -21.94
CA LEU A 4 6.88 -21.25 -20.69
C LEU A 4 6.18 -19.89 -20.86
N VAL A 5 6.39 -19.20 -21.98
CA VAL A 5 5.77 -17.89 -22.28
C VAL A 5 4.34 -18.07 -22.80
N ARG A 6 4.01 -19.23 -23.40
CA ARG A 6 2.64 -19.55 -23.84
C ARG A 6 1.74 -20.06 -22.71
N GLN A 7 2.33 -20.57 -21.62
CA GLN A 7 1.59 -21.05 -20.44
C GLN A 7 1.33 -19.96 -19.37
N LEU A 8 1.93 -18.78 -19.49
CA LEU A 8 1.54 -17.65 -18.64
C LEU A 8 0.19 -17.14 -19.12
N ALA A 9 -0.88 -17.61 -18.46
CA ALA A 9 -2.20 -17.03 -18.61
C ALA A 9 -2.08 -15.51 -18.52
N MET A 10 -2.59 -14.80 -19.54
CA MET A 10 -2.54 -13.34 -19.60
C MET A 10 -3.05 -12.76 -18.27
N PRO A 11 -2.26 -11.90 -17.60
CA PRO A 11 -2.68 -11.31 -16.34
C PRO A 11 -3.93 -10.46 -16.56
N LEU A 12 -4.74 -10.31 -15.52
CA LEU A 12 -5.73 -9.24 -15.48
C LEU A 12 -4.98 -7.92 -15.31
N LEU A 13 -5.29 -6.94 -16.16
CA LEU A 13 -4.64 -5.63 -16.17
C LEU A 13 -5.69 -4.52 -16.10
N VAL A 14 -5.52 -3.63 -15.14
CA VAL A 14 -6.11 -2.29 -15.17
C VAL A 14 -4.98 -1.31 -15.45
N TRP A 15 -5.12 -0.51 -16.51
CA TRP A 15 -4.13 0.48 -16.92
C TRP A 15 -4.81 1.81 -17.20
N GLU A 16 -4.43 2.84 -16.45
CA GLU A 16 -4.84 4.22 -16.69
C GLU A 16 -3.62 5.05 -17.11
N PRO A 17 -3.45 5.29 -18.42
CA PRO A 17 -2.34 6.09 -18.92
C PRO A 17 -2.51 7.57 -18.57
N CYS A 18 -1.40 8.28 -18.48
CA CYS A 18 -1.38 9.71 -18.66
C CYS A 18 -1.74 10.01 -20.12
N ARG A 19 -2.80 10.77 -20.34
CA ARG A 19 -3.29 11.06 -21.71
C ARG A 19 -2.67 12.33 -22.31
N ASN A 20 -1.69 12.93 -21.63
CA ASN A 20 -0.81 13.93 -22.25
C ASN A 20 0.13 13.19 -23.23
N THR A 21 0.13 13.59 -24.50
CA THR A 21 0.88 12.93 -25.59
C THR A 21 2.36 12.78 -25.27
N ASP A 22 2.96 13.74 -24.57
CA ASP A 22 4.39 13.74 -24.24
C ASP A 22 4.73 12.74 -23.13
N TYR A 23 3.72 12.33 -22.35
CA TYR A 23 3.85 11.42 -21.21
C TYR A 23 2.97 10.17 -21.35
N ALA A 24 2.53 9.84 -22.57
CA ALA A 24 1.58 8.76 -22.86
C ALA A 24 2.06 7.36 -22.42
N HIS A 25 3.36 7.22 -22.18
CA HIS A 25 4.01 6.00 -21.69
C HIS A 25 4.01 5.88 -20.16
N THR A 26 3.51 6.88 -19.44
CA THR A 26 3.41 6.90 -17.97
C THR A 26 1.96 6.72 -17.54
N GLY A 27 1.71 6.28 -16.31
CA GLY A 27 0.36 6.05 -15.82
C GLY A 27 0.35 5.25 -14.52
N LEU A 28 -0.80 4.67 -14.21
CA LEU A 28 -1.00 3.78 -13.07
C LEU A 28 -1.53 2.43 -13.56
N ALA A 29 -0.90 1.35 -13.08
CA ALA A 29 -1.24 -0.01 -13.46
C ALA A 29 -1.51 -0.88 -12.23
N ILE A 30 -2.48 -1.78 -12.35
CA ILE A 30 -2.65 -2.92 -11.44
C ILE A 30 -2.62 -4.18 -12.28
N LEU A 31 -1.72 -5.09 -11.91
CA LEU A 31 -1.54 -6.40 -12.54
C LEU A 31 -1.93 -7.49 -11.56
N ALA A 32 -2.78 -8.41 -11.98
CA ALA A 32 -3.22 -9.52 -11.17
C ALA A 32 -3.12 -10.85 -11.91
N ARG A 33 -2.77 -11.91 -11.18
CA ARG A 33 -2.69 -13.28 -11.69
C ARG A 33 -4.09 -13.83 -11.93
N LYS A 34 -4.42 -14.16 -13.18
CA LYS A 34 -5.76 -14.61 -13.59
C LYS A 34 -6.19 -15.90 -12.89
N GLU A 35 -5.24 -16.73 -12.48
CA GLU A 35 -5.49 -17.96 -11.73
C GLU A 35 -5.83 -17.72 -10.25
N ARG A 36 -5.61 -16.51 -9.72
CA ARG A 36 -5.94 -16.14 -8.33
C ARG A 36 -7.10 -15.15 -8.23
N PHE A 37 -7.31 -14.34 -9.25
CA PHE A 37 -8.34 -13.31 -9.28
C PHE A 37 -9.45 -13.70 -10.27
N ALA A 38 -10.69 -13.77 -9.77
CA ALA A 38 -11.87 -13.92 -10.62
C ALA A 38 -12.09 -12.67 -11.48
N SER A 39 -11.88 -11.48 -10.90
CA SER A 39 -11.99 -10.24 -11.65
C SER A 39 -11.19 -9.09 -11.04
N LEU A 40 -10.88 -8.13 -11.91
CA LEU A 40 -10.19 -6.88 -11.61
C LEU A 40 -10.82 -5.80 -12.48
N HIS A 41 -11.48 -4.81 -11.86
CA HIS A 41 -12.18 -3.75 -12.57
C HIS A 41 -11.81 -2.38 -12.03
N LEU A 42 -11.52 -1.44 -12.91
CA LEU A 42 -11.40 -0.04 -12.53
C LEU A 42 -12.76 0.46 -12.02
N VAL A 43 -12.75 1.08 -10.84
CA VAL A 43 -13.92 1.71 -10.22
C VAL A 43 -13.88 3.21 -10.45
N THR A 44 -12.74 3.82 -10.19
CA THR A 44 -12.55 5.26 -10.35
C THR A 44 -11.07 5.59 -10.44
N LYS A 45 -10.78 6.84 -10.82
CA LYS A 45 -9.45 7.45 -10.82
C LYS A 45 -9.56 8.90 -10.38
N TYR A 46 -8.47 9.46 -9.90
CA TYR A 46 -8.39 10.87 -9.58
C TYR A 46 -7.11 11.48 -10.13
N PRO A 47 -7.16 12.70 -10.69
CA PRO A 47 -8.38 13.39 -11.11
C PRO A 47 -9.13 12.61 -12.20
N ASP A 48 -10.45 12.71 -12.23
CA ASP A 48 -11.28 12.13 -13.31
C ASP A 48 -11.32 13.09 -14.52
N SER A 49 -10.14 13.38 -15.06
CA SER A 49 -9.97 14.26 -16.22
C SER A 49 -9.09 13.56 -17.24
N SER A 50 -9.48 13.67 -18.51
CA SER A 50 -8.73 13.11 -19.63
C SER A 50 -7.43 13.83 -19.95
N PHE A 51 -7.13 14.96 -19.30
CA PHE A 51 -5.98 15.81 -19.64
C PHE A 51 -4.88 15.78 -18.58
N SER A 52 -5.11 15.11 -17.45
CA SER A 52 -4.19 15.09 -16.32
C SER A 52 -3.71 13.67 -16.04
N ARG A 53 -2.51 13.58 -15.46
CA ARG A 53 -1.96 12.30 -14.99
C ARG A 53 -2.78 11.83 -13.78
N PRO A 54 -3.27 10.58 -13.75
CA PRO A 54 -3.96 10.07 -12.59
C PRO A 54 -2.98 9.99 -11.40
N ARG A 55 -3.41 10.54 -10.26
CA ARG A 55 -2.72 10.49 -8.97
C ARG A 55 -3.02 9.22 -8.21
N PHE A 56 -4.23 8.69 -8.36
CA PHE A 56 -4.57 7.33 -7.94
C PHE A 56 -5.61 6.71 -8.86
N ILE A 57 -5.65 5.37 -8.85
CA ILE A 57 -6.75 4.58 -9.38
C ILE A 57 -7.25 3.64 -8.32
N VAL A 58 -8.55 3.36 -8.33
CA VAL A 58 -9.19 2.37 -7.48
C VAL A 58 -9.67 1.23 -8.35
N ALA A 59 -9.26 0.01 -8.04
CA ALA A 59 -9.80 -1.19 -8.65
C ALA A 59 -10.55 -2.05 -7.64
N ARG A 60 -11.72 -2.54 -8.03
CA ARG A 60 -12.45 -3.59 -7.32
C ARG A 60 -11.85 -4.94 -7.72
N CYS A 61 -11.40 -5.67 -6.72
CA CYS A 61 -10.76 -6.97 -6.86
C CYS A 61 -11.65 -8.07 -6.30
N VAL A 62 -11.82 -9.16 -7.05
CA VAL A 62 -12.50 -10.38 -6.59
C VAL A 62 -11.54 -11.54 -6.73
N LEU A 63 -11.33 -12.28 -5.63
CA LEU A 63 -10.50 -13.49 -5.64
C LEU A 63 -11.31 -14.68 -6.14
N GLY A 64 -10.66 -15.63 -6.82
CA GLY A 64 -11.33 -16.82 -7.36
C GLY A 64 -12.10 -17.64 -6.34
N GLU A 65 -11.60 -17.69 -5.10
CA GLU A 65 -12.14 -18.50 -4.00
C GLU A 65 -13.13 -17.72 -3.11
N ARG A 66 -13.56 -16.50 -3.49
CA ARG A 66 -14.38 -15.61 -2.66
C ARG A 66 -15.43 -14.84 -3.43
N SER A 67 -16.56 -14.59 -2.77
CA SER A 67 -17.58 -13.65 -3.25
C SER A 67 -17.31 -12.20 -2.84
N GLU A 68 -16.74 -12.00 -1.64
CA GLU A 68 -16.56 -10.66 -1.09
C GLU A 68 -15.40 -9.91 -1.77
N PRO A 69 -15.68 -8.75 -2.41
CA PRO A 69 -14.64 -7.95 -3.05
C PRO A 69 -13.81 -7.16 -2.04
N PHE A 70 -12.62 -6.74 -2.46
CA PHE A 70 -11.85 -5.69 -1.80
C PHE A 70 -11.41 -4.64 -2.81
N PHE A 71 -10.96 -3.49 -2.32
CA PHE A 71 -10.43 -2.43 -3.17
C PHE A 71 -8.91 -2.38 -3.10
N PHE A 72 -8.28 -2.32 -4.27
CA PHE A 72 -6.86 -2.09 -4.41
C PHE A 72 -6.65 -0.73 -5.08
N ILE A 73 -5.96 0.15 -4.38
CA ILE A 73 -5.69 1.51 -4.80
C ILE A 73 -4.20 1.61 -5.06
N VAL A 74 -3.82 2.01 -6.26
CA VAL A 74 -2.42 2.36 -6.56
C VAL A 74 -2.32 3.86 -6.78
N ASN A 75 -1.28 4.48 -6.25
CA ASN A 75 -1.06 5.92 -6.36
C ASN A 75 0.36 6.29 -6.81
N HIS A 76 0.46 7.48 -7.37
CA HIS A 76 1.71 8.19 -7.60
C HIS A 76 1.42 9.69 -7.50
N TRP A 77 1.77 10.27 -6.35
CA TRP A 77 1.47 11.66 -6.04
C TRP A 77 2.52 12.62 -6.59
N ARG A 78 2.23 13.93 -6.60
CA ARG A 78 3.16 14.94 -7.12
C ARG A 78 4.47 14.94 -6.30
N SER A 79 5.59 14.74 -7.01
CA SER A 79 6.93 14.83 -6.43
C SER A 79 7.31 16.26 -6.05
N ARG A 80 8.22 16.39 -5.08
CA ARG A 80 8.85 17.65 -4.69
C ARG A 80 10.02 18.05 -5.59
N VAL A 81 10.52 17.13 -6.44
CA VAL A 81 11.84 17.22 -7.10
C VAL A 81 11.88 18.20 -8.31
N GLU A 82 10.90 19.09 -8.48
CA GLU A 82 10.93 20.08 -9.58
C GLU A 82 11.40 21.47 -9.13
N VAL A 83 12.64 21.81 -9.51
CA VAL A 83 13.20 23.13 -9.88
C VAL A 83 12.43 24.37 -9.35
N GLY A 84 12.63 24.73 -8.08
CA GLY A 84 12.26 26.05 -7.52
C GLY A 84 11.34 26.00 -6.30
N GLN A 85 11.52 26.95 -5.37
CA GLN A 85 10.77 27.00 -4.10
C GLN A 85 9.25 27.18 -4.29
N SER A 86 8.80 27.86 -5.34
CA SER A 86 7.37 28.08 -5.61
C SER A 86 6.63 26.77 -5.95
N ARG A 87 7.29 25.83 -6.63
CA ARG A 87 6.68 24.55 -7.05
C ARG A 87 6.59 23.52 -5.92
N ALA A 88 7.39 23.67 -4.87
CA ALA A 88 7.34 22.79 -3.72
C ALA A 88 6.03 22.93 -2.92
N ALA A 89 5.57 24.18 -2.74
CA ALA A 89 4.29 24.47 -2.08
C ALA A 89 3.11 23.94 -2.89
N GLU A 90 3.11 24.14 -4.21
CA GLU A 90 2.09 23.60 -5.12
C GLU A 90 2.03 22.06 -5.06
N ALA A 91 3.19 21.40 -5.00
CA ALA A 91 3.26 19.94 -4.88
C ALA A 91 2.69 19.45 -3.54
N GLU A 92 2.91 20.16 -2.45
CA GLU A 92 2.28 19.85 -1.16
C GLU A 92 0.76 20.02 -1.22
N THR A 93 0.27 21.11 -1.78
CA THR A 93 -1.16 21.34 -1.98
C THR A 93 -1.81 20.25 -2.83
N ASP A 94 -1.19 19.85 -3.95
CA ASP A 94 -1.67 18.73 -4.80
C ASP A 94 -1.73 17.41 -4.01
N ARG A 95 -0.71 17.11 -3.20
CA ARG A 95 -0.70 15.92 -2.32
C ARG A 95 -1.83 15.96 -1.29
N VAL A 96 -2.06 17.10 -0.65
CA VAL A 96 -3.15 17.27 0.33
C VAL A 96 -4.51 17.09 -0.32
N HIS A 97 -4.77 17.75 -1.45
CA HIS A 97 -6.03 17.59 -2.19
C HIS A 97 -6.25 16.15 -2.69
N THR A 98 -5.18 15.49 -3.15
CA THR A 98 -5.24 14.08 -3.55
C THR A 98 -5.59 13.18 -2.37
N ALA A 99 -4.98 13.42 -1.21
CA ALA A 99 -5.24 12.68 0.02
C ALA A 99 -6.67 12.91 0.55
N GLU A 100 -7.18 14.14 0.46
CA GLU A 100 -8.57 14.49 0.78
C GLU A 100 -9.57 13.80 -0.15
N ALA A 101 -9.29 13.78 -1.46
CA ALA A 101 -10.12 13.09 -2.44
C ALA A 101 -10.19 11.59 -2.16
N LEU A 102 -9.05 10.95 -1.84
CA LEU A 102 -9.01 9.55 -1.46
C LEU A 102 -9.73 9.30 -0.13
N SER A 103 -9.56 10.17 0.87
CA SER A 103 -10.25 10.07 2.15
C SER A 103 -11.76 10.18 1.99
N THR A 104 -12.22 11.11 1.16
CA THR A 104 -13.64 11.28 0.80
C THR A 104 -14.19 10.03 0.14
N TRP A 105 -13.45 9.49 -0.83
CA TRP A 105 -13.86 8.25 -1.52
C TRP A 105 -13.97 7.08 -0.54
N LEU A 106 -12.99 6.88 0.35
CA LEU A 106 -13.04 5.84 1.37
C LEU A 106 -14.23 6.03 2.32
N ALA A 107 -14.49 7.26 2.76
CA ALA A 107 -15.63 7.56 3.62
C ALA A 107 -16.98 7.23 2.97
N GLN A 108 -17.14 7.53 1.67
CA GLN A 108 -18.35 7.25 0.90
C GLN A 108 -18.60 5.75 0.69
N ASN A 109 -17.55 4.93 0.68
CA ASN A 109 -17.65 3.47 0.53
C ASN A 109 -17.79 2.74 1.88
N GLY A 110 -17.84 3.47 3.00
CA GLY A 110 -18.27 2.98 4.31
C GLY A 110 -17.23 2.18 5.10
N ALA A 111 -17.45 2.13 6.42
CA ALA A 111 -16.57 1.51 7.42
C ALA A 111 -16.17 0.06 7.10
N ASP A 112 -17.06 -0.67 6.45
CA ASP A 112 -16.90 -2.08 6.12
C ASP A 112 -16.05 -2.34 4.86
N THR A 113 -15.47 -1.28 4.27
CA THR A 113 -14.58 -1.40 3.13
C THR A 113 -13.22 -1.99 3.51
N CYS A 114 -12.88 -3.13 2.90
CA CYS A 114 -11.52 -3.66 2.88
C CYS A 114 -10.74 -2.99 1.73
N ALA A 115 -9.76 -2.15 2.07
CA ALA A 115 -8.94 -1.46 1.08
C ALA A 115 -7.44 -1.59 1.38
N ILE A 116 -6.69 -1.70 0.29
CA ILE A 116 -5.23 -1.68 0.25
C ILE A 116 -4.83 -0.50 -0.63
N VAL A 117 -4.04 0.44 -0.11
CA VAL A 117 -3.51 1.59 -0.84
C VAL A 117 -1.99 1.46 -0.91
N VAL A 118 -1.42 1.52 -2.11
CA VAL A 118 0.01 1.35 -2.31
C VAL A 118 0.57 2.28 -3.38
N GLY A 119 1.82 2.69 -3.21
CA GLY A 119 2.58 3.33 -4.28
C GLY A 119 3.43 4.48 -3.76
N ASP A 120 3.77 5.39 -4.66
CA ASP A 120 4.61 6.53 -4.36
C ASP A 120 3.76 7.71 -3.86
N PHE A 121 3.86 7.98 -2.57
CA PHE A 121 3.15 9.09 -1.93
C PHE A 121 3.93 10.42 -2.05
N ASN A 122 5.21 10.41 -2.44
CA ASN A 122 6.06 11.62 -2.47
C ASN A 122 5.97 12.46 -1.17
N ALA A 123 5.73 11.79 -0.04
CA ALA A 123 5.59 12.38 1.29
C ALA A 123 5.98 11.32 2.32
N GLU A 124 6.72 11.70 3.34
CA GLU A 124 7.06 10.84 4.46
C GLU A 124 5.81 10.50 5.30
N PRO A 125 5.79 9.37 6.03
CA PRO A 125 4.61 8.94 6.78
C PRO A 125 4.12 9.92 7.86
N PHE A 126 4.97 10.87 8.29
CA PHE A 126 4.69 11.91 9.29
C PHE A 126 4.39 13.29 8.71
N GLU A 127 4.51 13.45 7.39
CA GLU A 127 4.27 14.72 6.73
C GLU A 127 2.79 14.96 6.41
N LYS A 128 2.46 16.22 6.09
CA LYS A 128 1.25 16.53 5.34
C LYS A 128 1.40 15.88 3.97
N PRO A 129 0.58 14.87 3.64
CA PRO A 129 -0.87 14.92 3.82
C PRO A 129 -1.46 13.80 4.70
N PHE A 130 -0.65 13.14 5.52
CA PHE A 130 -1.10 12.10 6.44
C PHE A 130 -1.54 12.69 7.78
N GLY A 131 -2.81 13.10 7.86
CA GLY A 131 -3.38 13.82 9.00
C GLY A 131 -4.48 14.75 8.53
N LYS A 132 -5.07 15.55 9.42
CA LYS A 132 -6.08 16.55 9.01
C LYS A 132 -5.42 17.68 8.19
N PRO A 133 -6.00 18.14 7.07
CA PRO A 133 -7.29 17.73 6.47
C PRO A 133 -7.25 16.50 5.53
N GLY A 134 -6.06 16.00 5.18
CA GLY A 134 -5.86 14.87 4.28
C GLY A 134 -6.19 13.46 4.85
N LEU A 135 -5.44 12.48 4.35
CA LEU A 135 -5.70 11.06 4.61
C LEU A 135 -5.29 10.69 6.04
N GLN A 136 -6.24 10.25 6.87
CA GLN A 136 -5.94 9.86 8.25
C GLN A 136 -5.16 8.55 8.30
N ALA A 137 -3.84 8.61 8.07
CA ALA A 137 -2.96 7.46 8.05
C ALA A 137 -2.00 7.48 9.25
N GLY A 138 -2.17 6.55 10.19
CA GLY A 138 -1.47 6.55 11.48
C GLY A 138 -0.51 5.39 11.68
N ARG A 139 0.28 5.46 12.76
CA ARG A 139 1.17 4.37 13.24
C ARG A 139 0.37 3.18 13.76
N TYR A 140 -0.74 3.47 14.42
CA TYR A 140 -1.59 2.45 15.02
C TYR A 140 -3.01 2.64 14.55
N PHE A 141 -3.69 1.51 14.45
CA PHE A 141 -5.13 1.50 14.33
C PHE A 141 -5.76 1.95 15.66
N ARG A 142 -6.65 2.94 15.61
CA ARG A 142 -7.52 3.32 16.73
C ARG A 142 -8.96 3.27 16.23
N PRO A 143 -9.81 2.37 16.74
CA PRO A 143 -11.13 2.05 16.17
C PRO A 143 -12.16 3.20 16.19
N LEU A 144 -11.83 4.35 16.76
CA LEU A 144 -12.80 5.43 17.03
C LEU A 144 -12.83 6.55 15.97
N VAL A 145 -12.04 6.48 14.89
CA VAL A 145 -12.02 7.51 13.84
C VAL A 145 -11.97 6.84 12.46
N TYR A 146 -13.01 6.99 11.65
CA TYR A 146 -13.11 6.45 10.29
C TYR A 146 -13.19 7.57 9.24
N PRO A 147 -12.59 7.44 8.03
CA PRO A 147 -11.69 6.37 7.59
C PRO A 147 -10.26 6.61 8.10
N ARG A 148 -9.73 5.70 8.93
CA ARG A 148 -8.34 5.72 9.37
C ARG A 148 -7.60 4.52 8.79
N LEU A 149 -6.48 4.79 8.14
CA LEU A 149 -5.60 3.79 7.56
C LEU A 149 -4.41 3.53 8.49
N TYR A 150 -3.94 2.30 8.49
CA TYR A 150 -2.65 1.96 9.05
C TYR A 150 -1.57 2.19 8.00
N ASN A 151 -0.64 3.13 8.24
CA ASN A 151 0.51 3.36 7.37
C ASN A 151 1.68 2.49 7.83
N THR A 152 1.93 1.40 7.10
CA THR A 152 2.94 0.40 7.44
C THR A 152 4.36 0.96 7.37
N ALA A 153 4.59 2.03 6.60
CA ALA A 153 5.90 2.64 6.45
C ALA A 153 6.45 3.19 7.78
N ARG A 154 5.56 3.54 8.72
CA ARG A 154 5.93 4.03 10.07
C ARG A 154 6.77 3.03 10.87
N ARG A 155 6.72 1.74 10.54
CA ARG A 155 7.54 0.70 11.19
C ARG A 155 9.02 0.75 10.79
N PHE A 156 9.33 1.32 9.62
CA PHE A 156 10.69 1.39 9.08
C PHE A 156 11.45 2.65 9.49
N ILE A 157 10.73 3.68 9.96
CA ILE A 157 11.28 5.00 10.29
C ILE A 157 11.30 5.32 11.79
N THR A 158 10.73 4.47 12.65
CA THR A 158 10.69 4.72 14.11
C THR A 158 11.23 3.54 14.92
N GLU A 159 11.90 3.85 16.03
CA GLU A 159 12.27 2.87 17.06
C GLU A 159 11.02 2.09 17.53
N PRO A 160 11.18 0.81 17.92
CA PRO A 160 10.07 0.02 18.44
C PRO A 160 9.47 0.71 19.67
N ASP A 161 8.16 0.90 19.66
CA ASP A 161 7.45 1.42 20.83
C ASP A 161 7.43 0.36 21.93
N TYR A 162 7.38 0.79 23.19
CA TYR A 162 7.33 -0.07 24.36
C TYR A 162 6.20 -1.10 24.28
N CYS A 163 5.04 -0.72 23.73
CA CYS A 163 3.92 -1.64 23.51
C CYS A 163 4.20 -2.71 22.44
N GLU A 164 5.01 -2.39 21.41
CA GLU A 164 5.48 -3.37 20.42
C GLU A 164 6.50 -4.34 21.05
N VAL A 165 7.34 -3.87 21.97
CA VAL A 165 8.32 -4.69 22.70
C VAL A 165 7.66 -5.60 23.74
N ALA A 166 6.63 -5.11 24.42
CA ALA A 166 5.96 -5.82 25.51
C ALA A 166 4.91 -6.85 25.02
N VAL A 167 4.28 -6.63 23.86
CA VAL A 167 3.13 -7.44 23.40
C VAL A 167 3.41 -8.20 22.09
N ALA A 168 4.35 -7.75 21.24
CA ALA A 168 4.62 -8.39 19.96
C ALA A 168 5.79 -9.41 20.02
N ARG A 169 5.43 -10.65 20.35
CA ARG A 169 5.99 -11.93 19.85
C ARG A 169 7.47 -11.93 19.36
N GLY A 170 8.42 -11.90 20.30
CA GLY A 170 9.73 -12.55 20.19
C GLY A 170 10.68 -12.11 19.06
N ALA A 171 11.75 -12.88 18.85
CA ALA A 171 12.85 -12.55 17.93
C ALA A 171 12.43 -12.44 16.45
N ALA A 172 11.37 -13.14 16.02
CA ALA A 172 10.86 -13.11 14.65
C ALA A 172 10.28 -11.72 14.26
N TYR A 173 9.63 -11.02 15.20
CA TYR A 173 9.08 -9.68 14.97
C TYR A 173 10.19 -8.62 14.84
N ARG A 174 11.34 -8.82 15.51
CA ARG A 174 12.52 -7.95 15.35
C ARG A 174 13.23 -8.21 14.01
N ALA A 175 13.27 -9.46 13.56
CA ALA A 175 13.94 -9.86 12.32
C ALA A 175 13.21 -9.39 11.05
N SER A 176 11.88 -9.20 11.10
CA SER A 176 11.10 -8.69 9.96
C SER A 176 11.21 -7.17 9.75
N ARG A 177 11.86 -6.44 10.66
CA ARG A 177 12.28 -5.08 10.36
C ARG A 177 13.55 -5.21 9.53
N ALA A 178 13.45 -4.94 8.24
CA ALA A 178 14.65 -4.62 7.48
C ALA A 178 15.39 -3.51 8.27
N ARG A 179 16.71 -3.65 8.44
CA ARG A 179 17.56 -2.55 8.92
C ARG A 179 17.54 -1.45 7.85
N THR A 180 16.44 -0.72 7.80
CA THR A 180 16.20 0.44 6.94
C THR A 180 16.31 1.73 7.73
N THR A 181 16.88 1.67 8.94
CA THR A 181 17.82 2.71 9.34
C THR A 181 18.92 2.73 8.28
N LEU A 182 18.62 3.31 7.12
CA LEU A 182 19.59 4.11 6.43
C LEU A 182 20.04 5.09 7.50
N ASP A 183 21.27 4.94 7.95
CA ASP A 183 21.97 5.89 8.81
C ASP A 183 22.14 7.21 8.03
N TYR A 184 21.03 7.87 7.67
CA TYR A 184 21.01 9.25 7.18
C TYR A 184 21.22 10.20 8.37
N TYR A 185 22.35 9.99 9.04
CA TYR A 185 23.07 11.01 9.78
C TYR A 185 24.35 11.38 9.03
N ASP A 186 24.32 11.39 7.69
CA ASP A 186 25.19 12.31 6.96
C ASP A 186 24.58 13.72 7.06
N LYS A 187 24.99 14.44 8.10
CA LYS A 187 24.55 15.83 8.36
C LYS A 187 24.88 16.78 7.21
N GLU A 188 25.76 16.39 6.28
CA GLU A 188 26.21 17.24 5.19
C GLU A 188 25.38 17.07 3.92
N ARG A 189 24.69 15.92 3.74
CA ARG A 189 23.85 15.63 2.56
C ARG A 189 22.65 14.76 2.90
N PRO A 190 21.53 15.33 3.37
CA PRO A 190 20.29 14.56 3.51
C PRO A 190 19.80 14.15 2.12
N VAL A 191 19.98 12.88 1.75
CA VAL A 191 19.31 12.32 0.58
C VAL A 191 17.96 11.80 1.06
N SER A 192 16.89 12.46 0.63
CA SER A 192 15.52 11.99 0.88
C SER A 192 15.30 10.73 0.05
N VAL A 193 15.33 9.57 0.70
CA VAL A 193 14.96 8.31 0.07
C VAL A 193 13.45 8.17 0.20
N VAL A 194 12.73 8.32 -0.91
CA VAL A 194 11.27 8.21 -0.93
C VAL A 194 10.89 6.74 -1.12
N PHE A 195 10.26 6.15 -0.11
CA PHE A 195 9.78 4.78 -0.15
C PHE A 195 8.36 4.68 -0.70
N ASP A 196 8.08 3.62 -1.48
CA ASP A 196 6.69 3.23 -1.72
C ASP A 196 6.06 2.86 -0.38
N GLN A 197 4.84 3.32 -0.12
CA GLN A 197 4.18 3.03 1.15
C GLN A 197 2.98 2.12 0.92
N LEU A 198 2.68 1.29 1.94
CA LEU A 198 1.49 0.47 2.00
C LEU A 198 0.61 0.96 3.15
N LEU A 199 -0.61 1.35 2.82
CA LEU A 199 -1.65 1.74 3.75
C LEU A 199 -2.82 0.74 3.65
N VAL A 200 -3.38 0.34 4.79
CA VAL A 200 -4.49 -0.64 4.82
C VAL A 200 -5.61 -0.19 5.74
N THR A 201 -6.86 -0.56 5.41
CA THR A 201 -8.01 -0.35 6.31
C THR A 201 -8.03 -1.35 7.46
N GLU A 202 -8.84 -1.08 8.49
CA GLU A 202 -9.06 -2.01 9.61
C GLU A 202 -9.41 -3.41 9.14
N ARG A 203 -10.31 -3.51 8.16
CA ARG A 203 -10.72 -4.82 7.66
C ARG A 203 -9.55 -5.59 7.06
N ALA A 204 -8.65 -4.92 6.35
CA ALA A 204 -7.43 -5.55 5.87
C ALA A 204 -6.45 -5.97 6.98
N ILE A 205 -6.71 -5.64 8.26
CA ILE A 205 -5.94 -6.10 9.44
C ILE A 205 -6.72 -7.16 10.23
N ALA A 206 -8.00 -6.93 10.47
CA ALA A 206 -8.75 -7.65 11.51
C ALA A 206 -9.80 -8.65 10.99
N GLY A 207 -10.27 -8.55 9.73
CA GLY A 207 -11.42 -9.37 9.31
C GLY A 207 -11.94 -9.21 7.89
N GLY A 208 -11.10 -8.77 6.96
CA GLY A 208 -11.43 -8.59 5.54
C GLY A 208 -11.43 -9.90 4.75
N PRO A 209 -11.85 -9.85 3.48
CA PRO A 209 -11.62 -10.94 2.52
C PRO A 209 -10.12 -11.25 2.36
N VAL A 210 -9.28 -10.23 2.54
CA VAL A 210 -7.82 -10.32 2.64
C VAL A 210 -7.35 -9.69 3.95
N VAL A 211 -6.36 -10.31 4.58
CA VAL A 211 -5.77 -9.86 5.85
C VAL A 211 -4.26 -9.77 5.75
N LEU A 212 -3.69 -8.60 6.01
CA LEU A 212 -2.27 -8.33 5.98
C LEU A 212 -1.52 -9.21 6.98
N GLN A 213 -0.50 -9.92 6.50
CA GLN A 213 0.50 -10.53 7.37
C GLN A 213 1.59 -9.50 7.64
N GLU A 214 1.44 -8.73 8.71
CA GLU A 214 2.32 -7.58 8.98
C GLU A 214 3.82 -7.92 8.97
N GLY A 215 4.21 -9.11 9.44
CA GLY A 215 5.62 -9.56 9.45
C GLY A 215 6.22 -9.86 8.07
N THR A 216 5.48 -9.66 6.99
CA THR A 216 5.90 -9.98 5.61
C THR A 216 6.12 -8.74 4.74
N ILE A 217 6.00 -7.56 5.33
CA ILE A 217 6.17 -6.28 4.65
C ILE A 217 7.66 -6.01 4.52
N GLU A 218 8.16 -5.96 3.29
CA GLU A 218 9.58 -5.84 3.01
C GLU A 218 9.81 -5.01 1.74
N TYR A 219 10.84 -4.17 1.74
CA TYR A 219 11.31 -3.49 0.54
C TYR A 219 12.16 -4.43 -0.31
N ALA A 220 11.81 -4.60 -1.58
CA ALA A 220 12.59 -5.35 -2.54
C ALA A 220 13.85 -4.57 -2.94
N PHE A 221 15.01 -5.12 -2.63
CA PHE A 221 16.31 -4.60 -3.05
C PHE A 221 16.93 -5.53 -4.10
N ASN A 222 17.75 -4.95 -4.98
CA ASN A 222 18.45 -5.74 -5.98
C ASN A 222 19.68 -6.37 -5.32
N THR A 223 19.73 -7.70 -5.25
CA THR A 223 20.95 -8.43 -4.88
C THR A 223 21.98 -8.46 -6.01
N ILE A 224 21.58 -8.09 -7.22
CA ILE A 224 22.38 -8.14 -8.45
C ILE A 224 22.87 -6.73 -8.79
N GLY A 225 23.94 -6.28 -8.15
CA GLY A 225 24.74 -5.17 -8.65
C GLY A 225 25.06 -4.09 -7.62
N HIS A 226 26.30 -4.16 -7.13
CA HIS A 226 27.03 -3.13 -6.41
C HIS A 226 26.50 -2.79 -5.02
N HIS A 227 27.09 -3.44 -4.02
CA HIS A 227 27.48 -2.70 -2.82
C HIS A 227 28.22 -1.45 -3.30
N LEU A 228 27.76 -0.28 -2.86
CA LEU A 228 28.63 0.89 -2.92
C LEU A 228 29.91 0.58 -2.11
N PRO A 229 31.05 1.22 -2.41
CA PRO A 229 32.31 0.96 -1.69
C PRO A 229 32.22 1.14 -0.16
N ASP A 230 31.18 1.83 0.33
CA ASP A 230 30.82 2.07 1.73
C ASP A 230 29.90 0.99 2.35
N GLY A 231 29.38 0.05 1.55
CA GLY A 231 28.46 -1.00 1.99
C GLY A 231 26.97 -0.71 1.74
N ASP A 232 26.62 0.46 1.20
CA ASP A 232 25.24 0.87 0.99
C ASP A 232 24.51 0.03 -0.09
N ARG A 233 23.19 -0.15 0.14
CA ARG A 233 22.30 -0.92 -0.73
C ARG A 233 21.57 -0.01 -1.71
N ARG A 234 21.51 -0.41 -2.99
CA ARG A 234 20.76 0.31 -4.03
C ARG A 234 19.33 -0.26 -4.22
N PRO A 235 18.34 0.59 -4.50
CA PRO A 235 16.97 0.13 -4.81
C PRO A 235 16.97 -0.77 -6.04
N THR A 236 15.97 -1.66 -6.13
CA THR A 236 15.72 -2.40 -7.36
C THR A 236 15.24 -1.43 -8.43
N ARG A 237 16.18 -0.96 -9.25
CA ARG A 237 15.88 -0.10 -10.40
C ARG A 237 15.08 -0.91 -11.43
N TRP A 238 13.76 -0.75 -11.41
CA TRP A 238 12.91 -1.11 -12.53
C TRP A 238 13.09 -0.06 -13.61
N SER A 239 13.53 -0.47 -14.78
CA SER A 239 13.65 0.40 -15.93
C SER A 239 13.05 -0.27 -17.16
N PHE A 240 12.61 0.53 -18.15
CA PHE A 240 12.07 0.00 -19.41
C PHE A 240 12.41 0.97 -20.54
N ILE A 241 13.40 0.66 -21.39
CA ILE A 241 13.68 1.40 -22.65
C ILE A 241 13.73 0.38 -23.80
N GLY A 242 12.64 0.27 -24.55
CA GLY A 242 12.48 -0.83 -25.51
C GLY A 242 12.54 -2.19 -24.81
N ARG A 243 13.25 -3.19 -25.40
CA ARG A 243 13.56 -4.47 -24.74
C ARG A 243 14.64 -4.38 -23.64
N VAL A 244 15.17 -3.20 -23.34
CA VAL A 244 16.31 -3.04 -22.42
C VAL A 244 16.06 -1.93 -21.41
N ALA A 245 15.93 -2.33 -20.15
CA ALA A 245 15.64 -1.48 -19.02
C ALA A 245 16.70 -0.38 -18.75
N ARG A 246 16.47 0.90 -19.09
CA ARG A 246 17.21 2.07 -18.54
C ARG A 246 16.26 3.21 -18.06
N GLY A 247 16.63 4.01 -17.06
CA GLY A 247 15.73 5.00 -16.44
C GLY A 247 14.90 4.42 -15.30
N ALA A 248 15.32 4.72 -14.08
CA ALA A 248 14.90 4.07 -12.86
C ALA A 248 13.91 4.92 -12.07
N SER A 249 12.89 4.27 -11.52
CA SER A 249 12.27 4.75 -10.29
C SER A 249 13.33 4.66 -9.19
N ASP A 250 13.63 5.76 -8.49
CA ASP A 250 14.52 5.77 -7.31
C ASP A 250 13.79 5.28 -6.04
N HIS A 251 12.61 4.68 -6.22
CA HIS A 251 11.79 4.14 -5.14
C HIS A 251 12.14 2.68 -4.87
N PHE A 252 11.93 2.28 -3.62
CA PHE A 252 12.10 0.90 -3.18
C PHE A 252 10.74 0.19 -3.33
N PRO A 253 10.60 -0.78 -4.25
CA PRO A 253 9.34 -1.51 -4.39
C PRO A 253 9.02 -2.24 -3.08
N LEU A 254 7.76 -2.21 -2.66
CA LEU A 254 7.30 -2.89 -1.46
C LEU A 254 6.66 -4.23 -1.80
N THR A 255 6.95 -5.24 -1.00
CA THR A 255 6.31 -6.56 -1.03
C THR A 255 5.59 -6.80 0.29
N ALA A 256 4.43 -7.45 0.22
CA ALA A 256 3.65 -7.84 1.39
C ALA A 256 2.80 -9.07 1.06
N LYS A 257 2.53 -9.91 2.06
CA LYS A 257 1.62 -11.06 1.93
C LYS A 257 0.31 -10.76 2.63
N PHE A 258 -0.77 -11.21 2.00
CA PHE A 258 -2.11 -11.16 2.56
C PHE A 258 -2.66 -12.58 2.65
N LEU A 259 -3.17 -12.94 3.83
CA LEU A 259 -3.95 -14.15 4.01
C LEU A 259 -5.31 -13.94 3.37
N VAL A 260 -5.64 -14.82 2.45
CA VAL A 260 -7.00 -15.00 1.97
C VAL A 260 -7.68 -15.86 3.02
N ARG A 261 -8.59 -15.29 3.83
CA ARG A 261 -9.45 -16.15 4.66
C ARG A 261 -10.31 -16.99 3.71
N THR A 262 -10.92 -18.08 4.14
CA THR A 262 -11.97 -18.77 3.36
C THR A 262 -13.27 -18.63 4.14
N GLU A 263 -14.43 -18.64 3.47
CA GLU A 263 -15.74 -18.44 4.10
C GLU A 263 -16.07 -19.47 5.20
N ALA A 264 -15.29 -20.56 5.29
CA ALA A 264 -15.45 -21.66 6.25
C ALA A 264 -15.35 -21.29 7.75
N GLY A 265 -15.01 -20.04 8.12
CA GLY A 265 -14.83 -19.64 9.53
C GLY A 265 -15.95 -18.81 10.16
N HIS A 266 -16.85 -18.21 9.38
CA HIS A 266 -17.83 -17.26 9.94
C HIS A 266 -19.10 -17.92 10.52
N GLY A 267 -19.33 -19.21 10.26
CA GLY A 267 -20.46 -19.95 10.83
C GLY A 267 -20.22 -20.49 12.24
N GLN A 268 -18.98 -20.88 12.58
CA GLN A 268 -18.70 -21.53 13.87
C GLN A 268 -18.49 -20.52 15.01
N GLY A 269 -17.72 -19.44 14.79
CA GLY A 269 -17.46 -18.46 15.86
C GLY A 269 -18.70 -17.67 16.30
N ARG A 270 -19.63 -17.38 15.37
CA ARG A 270 -20.86 -16.66 15.67
C ARG A 270 -21.88 -17.55 16.42
N ALA A 271 -21.97 -18.82 16.04
CA ALA A 271 -22.78 -19.82 16.74
C ALA A 271 -22.23 -20.14 18.14
N GLU A 272 -20.90 -20.18 18.31
CA GLU A 272 -20.26 -20.38 19.62
C GLU A 272 -20.44 -19.17 20.54
N GLU A 273 -20.35 -17.94 20.02
CA GLU A 273 -20.55 -16.72 20.82
C GLU A 273 -22.03 -16.52 21.19
N GLU A 274 -22.96 -16.80 20.26
CA GLU A 274 -24.41 -16.81 20.55
C GLU A 274 -24.77 -17.94 21.53
N GLY A 275 -24.15 -19.11 21.41
CA GLY A 275 -24.30 -20.23 22.34
C GLY A 275 -23.81 -19.88 23.76
N ARG A 276 -22.67 -19.20 23.88
CA ARG A 276 -22.15 -18.72 25.17
C ARG A 276 -23.07 -17.69 25.84
N ARG A 277 -23.52 -16.68 25.07
CA ARG A 277 -24.47 -15.66 25.57
C ARG A 277 -25.81 -16.26 25.97
N ALA A 278 -26.27 -17.31 25.29
CA ALA A 278 -27.49 -18.04 25.65
C ALA A 278 -27.33 -18.88 26.93
N ALA A 279 -26.15 -19.48 27.14
CA ALA A 279 -25.85 -20.25 28.34
C ALA A 279 -25.74 -19.35 29.60
N GLU A 280 -25.08 -18.19 29.48
CA GLU A 280 -24.96 -17.21 30.58
C GLU A 280 -26.32 -16.65 31.02
N ARG A 281 -27.28 -16.52 30.11
CA ARG A 281 -28.66 -16.10 30.44
C ARG A 281 -29.50 -17.17 31.14
N ARG A 282 -29.09 -18.44 31.08
CA ARG A 282 -29.81 -19.57 31.70
C ARG A 282 -29.25 -19.98 33.06
N GLY A 283 -28.02 -19.59 33.39
CA GLY A 283 -27.36 -19.93 34.66
C GLY A 283 -27.51 -18.91 35.79
N GLY A 284 -28.27 -17.83 35.59
CA GLY A 284 -28.43 -16.72 36.54
C GLY A 284 -29.82 -16.56 37.14
N GLY A 285 -30.63 -17.62 37.15
CA GLY A 285 -31.97 -17.64 37.76
C GLY A 285 -32.04 -18.60 38.95
#